data_AF-A0A7Z0UWS5-F1
#
_entry.id   AF-A0A7Z0UWS5-F1
#
_cell.length_a   1.000
_cell.length_b   1.000
_cell.length_c   1.000
_cell.angle_alpha   90.00
_cell.angle_beta   90.00
_cell.angle_gamma   90.00
#
_symmetry.space_group_name_H-M   'P 1'
#
loop_
_entity.id
_entity.type
_entity.pdbx_description
1 polymer ?
#
loop_
_entity_poly.entity_id
_entity_poly.type
_entity_poly.pdbx_seq_one_letter_code
_entity_poly.pdbx_strand_id
1 'polypeptide(L)'
;MIGSLGFFELTLFGIIALIVLGPEKLPVAARTLGRWYGNFRRASQRLQSEITSELQLLETQELLKKELDEIRQSEARMKAQMDALQQSLNRTEATLQTSKRQTMDAWQSDSPTHNASHQHNLASSDDKNRQEAHAIATAITLPMTNRWFLLSDYDRRRRLPPAPHLPNYAADPLLNQPNQTL
;
A
#
# COMPACT_ATOMS: atom_id res chain seq x y z
N MET A 1 -32.96 13.31 1.25
CA MET A 1 -34.30 12.69 1.33
C MET A 1 -34.20 11.26 0.81
N ILE A 2 -33.77 10.33 1.67
CA ILE A 2 -33.73 8.88 1.38
C ILE A 2 -34.64 8.29 2.44
N GLY A 3 -35.94 8.30 2.20
CA GLY A 3 -36.91 8.05 3.24
C GLY A 3 -38.28 7.83 2.66
N SER A 4 -38.52 6.59 2.23
CA SER A 4 -39.78 5.86 2.10
C SER A 4 -39.67 4.89 0.93
N LEU A 5 -39.14 3.69 1.19
CA LEU A 5 -39.51 2.53 0.38
C LEU A 5 -40.94 2.17 0.80
N GLY A 6 -41.92 2.95 0.34
CA GLY A 6 -43.32 2.67 0.57
C GLY A 6 -43.80 1.56 -0.35
N PHE A 7 -45.01 1.06 -0.06
CA PHE A 7 -45.67 0.06 -0.91
C PHE A 7 -45.86 0.60 -2.34
N PHE A 8 -46.11 1.90 -2.49
CA PHE A 8 -46.30 2.55 -3.79
C PHE A 8 -45.03 2.54 -4.65
N GLU A 9 -43.88 2.88 -4.07
CA GLU A 9 -42.59 2.88 -4.77
C GLU A 9 -42.23 1.47 -5.22
N LEU A 10 -42.40 0.48 -4.34
CA LEU A 10 -42.15 -0.92 -4.68
C LEU A 10 -43.08 -1.41 -5.80
N THR A 11 -44.36 -1.01 -5.77
CA THR A 11 -45.33 -1.33 -6.83
C THR A 11 -44.95 -0.68 -8.16
N LEU A 12 -44.53 0.59 -8.15
CA LEU A 12 -44.09 1.31 -9.34
C LEU A 12 -42.85 0.64 -9.97
N PHE A 13 -41.84 0.29 -9.17
CA PHE A 13 -40.69 -0.47 -9.64
C PHE A 13 -41.08 -1.87 -10.16
N GLY A 14 -42.05 -2.52 -9.50
CA GLY A 14 -42.63 -3.78 -9.95
C GLY A 14 -43.23 -3.65 -11.35
N ILE A 15 -44.03 -2.61 -11.61
CA ILE A 15 -44.62 -2.33 -12.93
C ILE A 15 -43.54 -2.10 -13.97
N ILE A 16 -42.53 -1.27 -13.67
CA ILE A 16 -41.40 -1.01 -14.59
C ILE A 16 -40.68 -2.32 -14.92
N ALA A 17 -40.40 -3.14 -13.91
CA ALA A 17 -39.75 -4.43 -14.10
C ALA A 17 -40.62 -5.42 -14.88
N LEU A 18 -41.95 -5.38 -14.75
CA LEU A 18 -42.88 -6.17 -15.56
C LEU A 18 -42.84 -5.75 -17.03
N ILE A 19 -42.70 -4.46 -17.32
CA ILE A 19 -42.62 -3.95 -18.69
C ILE A 19 -41.28 -4.33 -19.33
N VAL A 20 -40.18 -4.13 -18.61
CA VAL A 20 -38.82 -4.34 -19.14
C VAL A 20 -38.51 -5.82 -19.30
N LEU A 21 -38.80 -6.62 -18.27
CA LEU A 21 -38.42 -8.03 -18.21
C LEU A 21 -39.54 -8.95 -18.71
N GLY A 22 -40.80 -8.49 -18.62
CA GLY A 22 -42.00 -9.26 -18.93
C GLY A 22 -42.60 -9.94 -17.69
N PRO A 23 -43.95 -10.06 -17.63
CA PRO A 23 -44.65 -10.67 -16.50
C PRO A 23 -44.28 -12.13 -16.23
N GLU A 24 -43.83 -12.84 -17.26
CA GLU A 24 -43.43 -14.25 -17.11
C GLU A 24 -42.01 -14.44 -16.57
N LYS A 25 -41.14 -13.44 -16.75
CA LYS A 25 -39.70 -13.56 -16.46
C LYS A 25 -39.33 -13.00 -15.09
N LEU A 26 -40.04 -11.99 -14.60
CA LEU A 26 -39.90 -11.45 -13.25
C LEU A 26 -40.02 -12.51 -12.13
N PRO A 27 -41.07 -13.35 -12.09
CA PRO A 27 -41.21 -14.38 -11.04
C PRO A 27 -40.12 -15.45 -11.14
N VAL A 28 -39.65 -15.75 -12.36
CA VAL A 28 -38.53 -16.68 -12.59
C VAL A 28 -37.22 -16.10 -12.06
N ALA A 29 -36.94 -14.82 -12.34
CA ALA A 29 -35.77 -14.11 -11.83
C ALA A 29 -35.78 -14.02 -10.30
N ALA A 30 -36.92 -13.64 -9.69
CA ALA A 30 -37.07 -13.57 -8.24
C ALA A 30 -36.85 -14.95 -7.57
N ARG A 31 -37.38 -16.03 -8.15
CA ARG A 31 -37.14 -17.41 -7.66
C ARG A 31 -35.67 -17.81 -7.76
N THR A 32 -35.00 -17.42 -8.84
CA THR A 32 -33.58 -17.73 -9.07
C THR A 32 -32.69 -16.98 -8.08
N LEU A 33 -32.89 -15.67 -7.94
CA LEU A 33 -32.20 -14.84 -6.96
C LEU A 33 -32.52 -15.29 -5.52
N GLY A 34 -33.77 -15.66 -5.24
CA GLY A 34 -34.18 -16.17 -3.93
C GLY A 34 -33.48 -17.49 -3.56
N ARG A 35 -33.33 -18.42 -4.51
CA ARG A 35 -32.54 -19.65 -4.29
C ARG A 35 -31.07 -19.33 -4.01
N TRP A 36 -30.48 -18.42 -4.77
CA TRP A 36 -29.08 -18.03 -4.60
C TRP A 36 -28.83 -17.32 -3.26
N TYR A 37 -29.69 -16.35 -2.93
CA TYR A 37 -29.65 -15.64 -1.66
C TYR A 37 -29.88 -16.57 -0.47
N GLY A 38 -30.81 -17.53 -0.59
CA GLY A 38 -31.06 -18.54 0.44
C GLY A 38 -29.84 -19.44 0.66
N ASN A 39 -29.17 -19.86 -0.40
CA ASN A 39 -27.93 -20.64 -0.31
C ASN A 39 -26.79 -19.83 0.29
N PHE A 40 -26.62 -18.58 -0.13
CA PHE A 40 -25.62 -17.66 0.44
C PHE A 40 -25.88 -17.39 1.92
N ARG A 41 -27.15 -17.16 2.31
CA ARG A 41 -27.53 -16.96 3.71
C ARG A 41 -27.20 -18.19 4.56
N ARG A 42 -27.50 -19.39 4.07
CA ARG A 42 -27.15 -20.65 4.75
C ARG A 42 -25.64 -20.87 4.82
N ALA A 43 -24.90 -20.56 3.75
CA ALA A 43 -23.44 -20.63 3.74
C ALA A 43 -22.85 -19.67 4.77
N SER A 44 -23.33 -18.42 4.84
CA SER A 44 -22.92 -17.45 5.85
C SER A 44 -23.25 -17.91 7.29
N GLN A 45 -24.43 -18.52 7.50
CA GLN A 45 -24.79 -19.10 8.79
C GLN A 45 -23.89 -20.28 9.19
N ARG A 46 -23.49 -21.13 8.24
CA ARG A 46 -22.54 -22.23 8.47
C ARG A 46 -21.14 -21.73 8.78
N LEU A 47 -20.66 -20.71 8.06
CA LEU A 47 -19.40 -20.05 8.37
C LEU A 47 -19.43 -19.45 9.78
N GLN A 48 -20.52 -18.76 10.13
CA GLN A 48 -20.69 -18.21 11.48
C GLN A 48 -20.71 -19.33 12.55
N SER A 49 -21.40 -20.44 12.30
CA SER A 49 -21.45 -21.54 13.26
C SER A 49 -20.10 -22.24 13.40
N GLU A 50 -19.39 -22.51 12.31
CA GLU A 50 -18.07 -23.16 12.30
C GLU A 50 -17.02 -22.30 13.01
N ILE A 51 -17.02 -21.00 12.73
CA ILE A 51 -16.15 -20.01 13.40
C ILE A 51 -16.48 -19.95 14.90
N THR A 52 -17.75 -20.10 15.29
CA THR A 52 -18.17 -20.06 16.70
C THR A 52 -17.93 -21.39 17.44
N SER A 53 -17.90 -22.52 16.72
CA SER A 53 -17.71 -23.85 17.31
C SER A 53 -16.25 -24.27 17.45
N GLU A 54 -15.32 -23.70 16.68
CA GLU A 54 -13.88 -23.95 16.82
C GLU A 54 -13.09 -22.82 17.51
N LEU A 55 -13.60 -21.58 17.55
CA LEU A 55 -13.00 -20.52 18.37
C LEU A 55 -13.53 -20.58 19.80
N GLN A 56 -12.65 -20.92 20.74
CA GLN A 56 -12.68 -20.32 22.06
C GLN A 56 -12.74 -18.79 21.89
N LEU A 57 -13.90 -18.18 22.12
CA LEU A 57 -14.20 -16.75 21.94
C LEU A 57 -13.39 -15.79 22.84
N LEU A 58 -12.31 -16.25 23.48
CA LEU A 58 -11.40 -15.43 24.29
C LEU A 58 -10.12 -15.05 23.55
N GLU A 59 -9.57 -15.91 22.68
CA GLU A 59 -8.23 -15.68 22.10
C GLU A 59 -8.25 -14.74 20.87
N THR A 60 -9.26 -14.82 20.00
CA THR A 60 -9.35 -13.95 18.81
C THR A 60 -9.72 -12.51 19.14
N GLN A 61 -10.55 -12.29 20.15
CA GLN A 61 -10.86 -10.94 20.59
C GLN A 61 -9.64 -10.28 21.27
N GLU A 62 -8.82 -11.07 21.94
CA GLU A 62 -7.57 -10.61 22.57
C GLU A 62 -6.51 -10.28 21.51
N LEU A 63 -6.38 -11.08 20.45
CA LEU A 63 -5.51 -10.78 19.31
C LEU A 63 -5.92 -9.51 18.57
N LEU A 64 -7.21 -9.35 18.26
CA LEU A 64 -7.72 -8.14 17.61
C LEU A 64 -7.54 -6.88 18.48
N LYS A 65 -7.77 -6.98 19.80
CA LYS A 65 -7.50 -5.88 20.73
C LYS A 65 -6.02 -5.53 20.79
N LYS A 66 -5.15 -6.54 20.87
CA LYS A 66 -3.70 -6.36 20.90
C LYS A 66 -3.18 -5.69 19.64
N GLU A 67 -3.68 -6.10 18.47
CA GLU A 67 -3.32 -5.49 17.17
C GLU A 67 -3.81 -4.04 17.08
N LEU A 68 -5.03 -3.73 17.56
CA LEU A 68 -5.54 -2.36 17.62
C LEU A 68 -4.73 -1.46 18.55
N ASP A 69 -4.32 -1.98 19.71
CA ASP A 69 -3.48 -1.25 20.67
C ASP A 69 -2.06 -1.05 20.15
N GLU A 70 -1.51 -2.03 19.43
CA GLU A 70 -0.21 -1.91 18.77
C GLU A 70 -0.24 -0.87 17.64
N ILE A 71 -1.31 -0.84 16.84
CA ILE A 71 -1.53 0.20 15.81
C ILE A 71 -1.61 1.58 16.47
N ARG A 72 -2.42 1.75 17.53
CA ARG A 72 -2.52 3.04 18.25
C ARG A 72 -1.19 3.50 18.83
N GLN A 73 -0.40 2.58 19.39
CA GLN A 73 0.94 2.89 19.88
C GLN A 73 1.89 3.27 18.74
N SER A 74 1.80 2.59 17.60
CA SER A 74 2.61 2.90 16.42
C SER A 74 2.27 4.29 15.87
N GLU A 75 1.00 4.66 15.81
CA GLU A 75 0.53 5.99 15.40
C GLU A 75 1.03 7.08 16.36
N ALA A 76 0.94 6.85 17.66
CA ALA A 76 1.43 7.79 18.67
C ALA A 76 2.95 8.01 18.57
N ARG A 77 3.72 6.93 18.35
CA ARG A 77 5.17 7.01 18.12
C ARG A 77 5.49 7.73 16.81
N MET A 78 4.77 7.42 15.74
CA MET A 78 4.95 8.06 14.44
C MET A 78 4.64 9.56 14.51
N LYS A 79 3.59 9.95 15.24
CA LYS A 79 3.25 11.35 15.49
C LYS A 79 4.33 12.07 16.28
N ALA A 80 4.82 11.46 17.37
CA ALA A 80 5.92 12.04 18.16
C ALA A 80 7.21 12.18 17.35
N GLN A 81 7.52 11.22 16.47
CA GLN A 81 8.65 11.31 15.55
C GLN A 81 8.46 12.43 14.52
N MET A 82 7.24 12.58 13.98
CA MET A 82 6.92 13.65 13.03
C MET A 82 7.04 15.04 13.67
N ASP A 83 6.56 15.19 14.91
CA ASP A 83 6.67 16.44 15.68
C ASP A 83 8.14 16.78 16.00
N ALA A 84 8.93 15.79 16.41
CA ALA A 84 10.37 15.96 16.65
C ALA A 84 11.13 16.30 15.36
N LEU A 85 10.75 15.67 14.24
CA LEU A 85 11.31 15.97 12.92
C LEU A 85 10.99 17.41 12.51
N GLN A 86 9.72 17.86 12.64
CA GLN A 86 9.34 19.26 12.39
C GLN A 86 10.14 20.24 13.26
N GLN A 87 10.34 19.93 14.53
CA GLN A 87 11.12 20.80 15.42
C GLN A 87 12.59 20.86 14.99
N SER A 88 13.18 19.74 14.56
CA SER A 88 14.54 19.71 14.05
C SER A 88 14.68 20.55 12.78
N LEU A 89 13.74 20.41 11.83
CA LEU A 89 13.72 21.20 10.60
C LEU A 89 13.61 22.70 10.88
N ASN A 90 12.71 23.11 11.77
CA ASN A 90 12.54 24.52 12.16
C ASN A 90 13.81 25.09 12.83
N ARG A 91 14.50 24.28 13.66
CA ARG A 91 15.77 24.69 14.28
C ARG A 91 16.88 24.82 13.25
N THR A 92 16.99 23.87 12.32
CA THR A 92 17.97 23.91 11.25
C THR A 92 17.73 25.13 10.35
N GLU A 93 16.48 25.44 10.00
CA GLU A 93 16.16 26.67 9.26
C GLU A 93 16.54 27.94 10.04
N ALA A 94 16.26 28.01 11.34
CA ALA A 94 16.64 29.15 12.16
C ALA A 94 18.17 29.34 12.22
N THR A 95 18.94 28.26 12.43
CA THR A 95 20.41 28.31 12.44
C THR A 95 20.96 28.70 11.07
N LEU A 96 20.44 28.13 9.99
CA LEU A 96 20.84 28.48 8.62
C LEU A 96 20.57 29.95 8.30
N GLN A 97 19.44 30.50 8.75
CA GLN A 97 19.13 31.93 8.58
C GLN A 97 20.07 32.83 9.38
N THR A 98 20.42 32.46 10.62
CA THR A 98 21.39 33.20 11.43
C THR A 98 22.78 33.15 10.81
N SER A 99 23.23 31.97 10.37
CA SER A 99 24.51 31.81 9.66
C SER A 99 24.52 32.57 8.33
N LYS A 100 23.42 32.56 7.57
CA LYS A 100 23.29 33.34 6.34
C LYS A 100 23.39 34.85 6.61
N ARG A 101 22.72 35.35 7.66
CA ARG A 101 22.85 36.75 8.09
C ARG A 101 24.27 37.08 8.53
N GLN A 102 24.89 36.27 9.38
CA GLN A 102 26.26 36.48 9.84
C GLN A 102 27.28 36.48 8.69
N THR A 103 27.14 35.57 7.73
CA THR A 103 28.00 35.57 6.55
C THR A 103 27.74 36.79 5.67
N MET A 104 26.49 37.19 5.44
CA MET A 104 26.16 38.41 4.69
C MET A 104 26.70 39.69 5.36
N ASP A 105 26.61 39.79 6.68
CA ASP A 105 27.14 40.92 7.47
C ASP A 105 28.69 40.90 7.50
N ALA A 106 29.31 39.72 7.52
CA ALA A 106 30.77 39.54 7.43
C ALA A 106 31.33 39.85 6.04
N TRP A 107 30.59 39.59 4.96
CA TRP A 107 30.95 40.05 3.61
C TRP A 107 30.84 41.57 3.45
N GLN A 108 30.11 42.24 4.36
CA GLN A 108 29.88 43.68 4.35
C GLN A 108 30.83 44.43 5.30
N SER A 109 31.64 43.72 6.10
CA SER A 109 32.61 44.29 7.04
C SER A 109 34.02 43.69 6.85
N ASP A 110 34.74 44.37 5.95
CA ASP A 110 36.18 44.64 5.95
C ASP A 110 37.24 43.63 5.45
N SER A 111 38.27 44.26 4.87
CA SER A 111 39.54 43.75 4.33
C SER A 111 40.19 42.57 5.10
N PRO A 112 40.93 41.67 4.43
CA PRO A 112 41.32 40.38 4.99
C PRO A 112 42.52 40.48 5.92
N THR A 113 42.39 39.97 7.14
CA THR A 113 43.55 39.45 7.89
C THR A 113 43.25 38.09 8.51
N HIS A 114 44.14 37.14 8.18
CA HIS A 114 44.22 35.78 8.69
C HIS A 114 44.48 35.76 10.21
N ASN A 115 43.77 34.92 10.98
CA ASN A 115 44.44 34.03 11.95
C ASN A 115 43.59 32.85 12.47
N ALA A 116 44.20 31.67 12.37
CA ALA A 116 44.17 30.45 13.18
C ALA A 116 42.89 29.87 13.82
N SER A 117 42.70 28.61 13.42
CA SER A 117 42.53 27.39 14.25
C SER A 117 41.25 27.18 15.06
N HIS A 118 40.37 26.35 14.50
CA HIS A 118 39.68 25.34 15.29
C HIS A 118 39.79 23.96 14.62
N GLN A 119 40.65 23.14 15.21
CA GLN A 119 40.70 21.70 15.00
C GLN A 119 39.59 21.07 15.84
N HIS A 120 38.62 20.41 15.20
CA HIS A 120 37.66 19.53 15.88
C HIS A 120 37.71 18.16 15.22
N ASN A 121 38.12 17.16 16.01
CA ASN A 121 38.06 15.75 15.66
C ASN A 121 36.62 15.34 15.38
N LEU A 122 36.30 14.99 14.13
CA LEU A 122 35.14 14.16 13.80
C LEU A 122 35.65 12.78 13.42
N ALA A 123 35.93 11.97 14.44
CA ALA A 123 36.11 10.53 14.28
C ALA A 123 34.85 9.83 14.80
N SER A 124 34.33 8.91 13.98
CA SER A 124 33.36 7.86 14.29
C SER A 124 31.86 8.22 14.41
N SER A 125 31.21 8.45 13.27
CA SER A 125 29.78 8.07 13.07
C SER A 125 29.30 8.12 11.60
N ASP A 126 30.06 8.72 10.68
CA ASP A 126 29.66 8.94 9.28
C ASP A 126 29.97 7.81 8.28
N ASP A 127 30.46 6.65 8.73
CA ASP A 127 30.87 5.58 7.80
C ASP A 127 29.66 4.88 7.13
N LYS A 128 28.53 4.76 7.84
CA LYS A 128 27.31 4.14 7.29
C LYS A 128 26.65 5.00 6.19
N ASN A 129 26.60 6.31 6.40
CA ASN A 129 25.93 7.24 5.47
C ASN A 129 26.73 7.44 4.18
N ARG A 130 28.08 7.40 4.25
CA ARG A 130 28.93 7.44 3.06
C ARG A 130 28.84 6.15 2.24
N GLN A 131 28.79 4.99 2.89
CA GLN A 131 28.64 3.71 2.19
C GLN A 131 27.29 3.63 1.47
N GLU A 132 26.22 4.15 2.06
CA GLU A 132 24.91 4.28 1.42
C GLU A 132 24.93 5.27 0.25
N ALA A 133 25.57 6.44 0.39
CA ALA A 133 25.70 7.41 -0.70
C ALA A 133 26.50 6.85 -1.91
N HIS A 134 27.55 6.08 -1.67
CA HIS A 134 28.32 5.42 -2.72
C HIS A 134 27.56 4.23 -3.34
N ALA A 135 26.77 3.49 -2.55
CA ALA A 135 25.89 2.45 -3.05
C ALA A 135 24.76 3.02 -3.93
N ILE A 136 24.17 4.16 -3.55
CA ILE A 136 23.13 4.85 -4.34
C ILE A 136 23.72 5.44 -5.63
N ALA A 137 24.92 6.02 -5.58
CA ALA A 137 25.62 6.51 -6.76
C ALA A 137 25.95 5.38 -7.75
N THR A 138 26.33 4.19 -7.24
CA THR A 138 26.55 3.00 -8.06
C THR A 138 25.22 2.42 -8.56
N ALA A 139 24.15 2.45 -7.75
CA ALA A 139 22.77 2.03 -8.09
C ALA A 139 22.19 2.73 -9.32
N ILE A 140 22.65 3.97 -9.59
CA ILE A 140 22.21 4.80 -10.73
C ILE A 140 22.99 4.43 -12.01
N THR A 141 24.21 3.89 -11.90
CA THR A 141 25.07 3.58 -13.05
C THR A 141 25.12 2.09 -13.42
N LEU A 142 24.55 1.19 -12.62
CA LEU A 142 24.40 -0.21 -13.00
C LEU A 142 23.47 -0.35 -14.23
N PRO A 143 23.81 -1.19 -15.21
CA PRO A 143 22.96 -1.42 -16.37
C PRO A 143 21.62 -2.01 -15.91
N MET A 144 20.50 -1.48 -16.42
CA MET A 144 19.12 -1.77 -16.00
C MET A 144 18.62 -3.19 -16.36
N THR A 145 19.49 -4.19 -16.35
CA THR A 145 19.27 -5.53 -16.90
C THR A 145 18.15 -6.31 -16.19
N ASN A 146 17.79 -5.99 -14.95
CA ASN A 146 16.74 -6.69 -14.18
C ASN A 146 15.76 -5.75 -13.43
N ARG A 147 15.55 -4.51 -13.90
CA ARG A 147 14.64 -3.52 -13.26
C ARG A 147 13.46 -3.09 -14.15
N TRP A 148 13.04 -3.95 -15.07
CA TRP A 148 11.98 -3.68 -16.04
C TRP A 148 10.60 -3.45 -15.41
N PHE A 149 10.36 -3.92 -14.18
CA PHE A 149 9.11 -3.72 -13.44
C PHE A 149 9.00 -2.36 -12.75
N LEU A 150 10.13 -1.68 -12.50
CA LEU A 150 10.17 -0.32 -11.94
C LEU A 150 10.04 0.76 -13.01
N LEU A 151 9.88 0.35 -14.28
CA LEU A 151 9.88 1.22 -15.43
C LEU A 151 8.44 1.60 -15.81
N SER A 152 8.16 2.91 -15.90
CA SER A 152 6.87 3.46 -16.37
C SER A 152 6.50 2.92 -17.76
N ASP A 153 5.20 2.78 -18.05
CA ASP A 153 4.69 2.22 -19.32
C ASP A 153 5.23 2.93 -20.57
N TYR A 154 5.63 4.20 -20.43
CA TYR A 154 6.24 4.98 -21.50
C TYR A 154 7.62 4.43 -21.92
N ASP A 155 8.44 4.02 -20.94
CA ASP A 155 9.86 3.70 -21.15
C ASP A 155 10.07 2.19 -21.37
N ARG A 156 9.10 1.36 -20.94
CA ARG A 156 9.02 -0.08 -21.22
C ARG A 156 9.05 -0.42 -22.71
N ARG A 157 8.44 0.42 -23.57
CA ARG A 157 8.29 0.14 -25.01
C ARG A 157 9.56 0.38 -25.83
N ARG A 158 10.52 1.16 -25.32
CA ARG A 158 11.75 1.50 -26.05
C ARG A 158 12.96 0.70 -25.59
N ARG A 159 12.97 0.20 -24.35
CA ARG A 159 14.15 -0.42 -23.73
C ARG A 159 14.11 -1.94 -23.65
N LEU A 160 12.99 -2.57 -23.95
CA LEU A 160 12.89 -4.03 -23.93
C LEU A 160 13.11 -4.60 -25.34
N PRO A 161 13.92 -5.66 -25.50
CA PRO A 161 13.87 -6.46 -26.70
C PRO A 161 12.43 -7.00 -26.88
N PRO A 162 11.99 -7.27 -28.12
CA PRO A 162 10.69 -7.90 -28.35
C PRO A 162 10.59 -9.18 -27.50
N ALA A 163 9.43 -9.38 -26.89
CA ALA A 163 9.21 -10.55 -26.04
C ALA A 163 9.61 -11.82 -26.79
N PRO A 164 10.41 -12.72 -26.18
CA PRO A 164 10.85 -13.94 -26.84
C PRO A 164 9.62 -14.76 -27.25
N HIS A 165 9.63 -15.28 -28.48
CA HIS A 165 8.56 -16.14 -28.96
C HIS A 165 8.62 -17.45 -28.16
N LEU A 166 7.76 -17.58 -27.16
CA LEU A 166 7.55 -18.86 -26.51
C LEU A 166 6.84 -19.75 -27.54
N PRO A 167 7.43 -20.87 -28.00
CA PRO A 167 6.62 -21.87 -28.68
C PRO A 167 5.49 -22.26 -27.70
N ASN A 168 4.30 -22.53 -28.24
CA ASN A 168 3.15 -22.92 -27.43
C ASN A 168 3.49 -24.16 -26.59
N TYR A 169 3.97 -23.95 -25.37
CA TYR A 169 3.97 -24.95 -24.33
C TYR A 169 2.56 -24.92 -23.75
N ALA A 170 1.63 -25.56 -24.47
CA ALA A 170 0.49 -26.15 -23.78
C ALA A 170 1.08 -26.92 -22.60
N ALA A 171 0.66 -26.59 -21.38
CA ALA A 171 1.14 -27.26 -20.18
C ALA A 171 1.00 -28.77 -20.42
N ASP A 172 2.13 -29.46 -20.56
CA ASP A 172 2.14 -30.85 -20.97
C ASP A 172 1.40 -31.64 -19.88
N PRO A 173 0.21 -32.20 -20.14
CA PRO A 173 -0.59 -32.87 -19.11
C PRO A 173 0.09 -34.15 -18.58
N LEU A 174 1.27 -34.48 -19.09
CA LEU A 174 2.09 -35.62 -18.71
C LEU A 174 2.92 -35.38 -17.44
N LEU A 175 3.03 -34.16 -16.92
CA LEU A 175 3.79 -33.89 -15.68
C LEU A 175 3.00 -34.17 -14.39
N ASN A 176 1.72 -34.54 -14.48
CA ASN A 176 0.86 -34.85 -13.33
C ASN A 176 0.10 -36.18 -13.49
N GLN A 177 0.74 -37.20 -14.08
CA GLN A 177 0.21 -38.55 -13.96
C GLN A 177 0.71 -39.18 -12.65
N PRO A 178 -0.18 -39.49 -11.68
CA PRO A 178 0.21 -40.29 -10.53
C PRO A 178 0.64 -41.68 -11.02
N ASN A 179 1.85 -42.09 -10.66
CA ASN A 179 2.44 -43.40 -10.97
C ASN A 179 1.41 -44.53 -10.92
N GLN A 180 1.08 -45.11 -12.07
CA GLN A 180 0.44 -46.42 -12.12
C GLN A 180 1.52 -47.46 -11.87
N THR A 181 1.55 -47.99 -10.65
CA THR A 181 2.31 -49.19 -10.31
C THR A 181 1.66 -50.41 -10.96
N LEU A 182 2.53 -51.27 -11.51
CA LEU A 182 2.28 -52.56 -12.16
C LEU A 182 1.32 -53.50 -11.42
#